data_AF-A0A9D8X6S5-F1
#
_entry.id   AF-A0A9D8X6S5-F1
#
_cell.length_a   1.000
_cell.length_b   1.000
_cell.length_c   1.000
_cell.angle_alpha   90.00
_cell.angle_beta   90.00
_cell.angle_gamma   90.00
#
_symmetry.space_group_name_H-M   'P 1'
#
loop_
_entity.id
_entity.type
_entity.pdbx_description
1 polymer ?
#
loop_
_entity_poly.entity_id
_entity_poly.type
_entity_poly.pdbx_seq_one_letter_code
_entity_poly.pdbx_strand_id
1 'polypeptide(L)'
;MDAEKFNSALLETLSAEHMRNGIGTYSEGTLHAVLKKYYEPDSDRHELKVGKYVADIVGQNGIIEIQTRQLFKMKEKIKAFLEVSDVTVVYPVSAAKYVSWRDESTGEISGRRKSPKKCSVYDAMGELYSLQGFISHPGFHFVVLMLETEDYKDFRLNKHSKKTEVRRFDRIPLKLLSEELFSCKADYG
;
A
#
# COMPACT_ATOMS: atom_id res chain seq x y z
N MET A 1 15.73 -6.42 3.35
CA MET A 1 15.17 -5.73 2.16
C MET A 1 15.84 -6.25 0.91
N ASP A 2 15.07 -6.47 -0.15
CA ASP A 2 15.57 -6.99 -1.43
C ASP A 2 15.09 -6.07 -2.57
N ALA A 3 16.00 -5.22 -3.06
CA ALA A 3 15.69 -4.27 -4.12
C ALA A 3 15.48 -4.97 -5.48
N GLU A 4 16.13 -6.11 -5.72
CA GLU A 4 15.97 -6.86 -6.96
C GLU A 4 14.60 -7.51 -7.01
N LYS A 5 14.17 -8.16 -5.91
CA LYS A 5 12.81 -8.71 -5.78
C LYS A 5 11.75 -7.62 -5.97
N PHE A 6 11.94 -6.45 -5.36
CA PHE A 6 11.02 -5.32 -5.52
C PHE A 6 10.94 -4.85 -6.97
N ASN A 7 12.07 -4.71 -7.66
CA ASN A 7 12.10 -4.30 -9.06
C ASN A 7 11.47 -5.34 -9.99
N SER A 8 11.66 -6.64 -9.74
CA SER A 8 10.98 -7.71 -10.49
C SER A 8 9.46 -7.60 -10.34
N ALA A 9 8.98 -7.47 -9.09
CA ALA A 9 7.56 -7.31 -8.80
C ALA A 9 6.95 -6.08 -9.49
N LEU A 10 7.69 -4.96 -9.51
CA LEU A 10 7.28 -3.74 -10.21
C LEU A 10 7.17 -3.98 -11.72
N LEU A 11 8.22 -4.52 -12.35
CA LEU A 11 8.25 -4.74 -13.80
C LEU A 11 7.17 -5.72 -14.25
N GLU A 12 6.98 -6.83 -13.54
CA GLU A 12 5.95 -7.82 -13.82
C GLU A 12 4.55 -7.20 -13.74
N THR A 13 4.28 -6.42 -12.68
CA THR A 13 2.97 -5.78 -12.47
C THR A 13 2.67 -4.76 -13.56
N LEU A 14 3.63 -3.88 -13.87
CA LEU A 14 3.46 -2.85 -14.91
C LEU A 14 3.31 -3.46 -16.31
N SER A 15 4.05 -4.54 -16.59
CA SER A 15 3.93 -5.25 -17.87
C SER A 15 2.53 -5.85 -18.04
N ALA A 16 2.02 -6.49 -16.98
CA ALA A 16 0.67 -7.05 -16.98
C ALA A 16 -0.42 -5.97 -17.07
N GLU A 17 -0.21 -4.80 -16.47
CA GLU A 17 -1.13 -3.65 -16.61
C GLU A 17 -1.12 -3.06 -18.02
N HIS A 18 0.08 -2.90 -18.62
CA HIS A 18 0.22 -2.41 -20.00
C HIS A 18 -0.49 -3.32 -21.01
N MET A 19 -0.37 -4.64 -20.88
CA MET A 19 -1.08 -5.61 -21.72
C MET A 19 -2.62 -5.51 -21.61
N ARG A 20 -3.15 -4.87 -20.56
CA ARG A 20 -4.59 -4.73 -20.28
C ARG A 20 -5.16 -3.35 -20.61
N ASN A 21 -4.43 -2.54 -21.39
CA ASN A 21 -4.89 -1.26 -21.96
C ASN A 21 -5.14 -0.12 -20.96
N GLY A 22 -4.26 0.10 -19.99
CA GLY A 22 -4.04 1.44 -19.42
C GLY A 22 -3.85 1.52 -17.91
N ILE A 23 -3.01 2.48 -17.51
CA ILE A 23 -2.72 2.80 -16.09
C ILE A 23 -4.01 3.27 -15.39
N GLY A 24 -4.33 2.63 -14.26
CA GLY A 24 -5.49 2.99 -13.44
C GLY A 24 -6.82 2.37 -13.88
N THR A 25 -6.77 1.25 -14.61
CA THR A 25 -7.94 0.42 -14.98
C THR A 25 -8.28 -0.65 -13.94
N TYR A 26 -7.39 -0.89 -12.98
CA TYR A 26 -7.60 -1.87 -11.92
C TYR A 26 -8.51 -1.38 -10.79
N SER A 27 -9.31 -2.29 -10.22
CA SER A 27 -10.02 -2.07 -8.95
C SER A 27 -9.05 -2.00 -7.76
N GLU A 28 -7.89 -2.63 -7.88
CA GLU A 28 -6.78 -2.64 -6.94
C GLU A 28 -5.67 -1.67 -7.39
N GLY A 29 -5.21 -0.76 -6.53
CA GLY A 29 -4.16 0.18 -6.94
C GLY A 29 -2.81 -0.49 -7.21
N THR A 30 -2.02 0.02 -8.16
CA THR A 30 -0.73 -0.54 -8.59
C THR A 30 0.24 -0.75 -7.43
N LEU A 31 0.30 0.21 -6.49
CA LEU A 31 1.04 0.06 -5.24
C LEU A 31 0.74 -1.25 -4.53
N HIS A 32 -0.55 -1.60 -4.40
CA HIS A 32 -0.97 -2.77 -3.65
C HIS A 32 -0.58 -4.06 -4.37
N ALA A 33 -0.82 -4.13 -5.68
CA ALA A 33 -0.43 -5.27 -6.51
C ALA A 33 1.10 -5.53 -6.48
N VAL A 34 1.91 -4.47 -6.66
CA VAL A 34 3.38 -4.57 -6.59
C VAL A 34 3.82 -5.07 -5.22
N LEU A 35 3.24 -4.53 -4.13
CA LEU A 35 3.63 -4.94 -2.79
C LEU A 35 3.19 -6.36 -2.45
N LYS A 36 2.00 -6.81 -2.88
CA LYS A 36 1.60 -8.21 -2.73
C LYS A 36 2.61 -9.14 -3.40
N LYS A 37 2.98 -8.85 -4.64
CA LYS A 37 3.98 -9.61 -5.40
C LYS A 37 5.38 -9.55 -4.79
N TYR A 38 5.77 -8.40 -4.23
CA TYR A 38 7.05 -8.25 -3.53
C TYR A 38 7.12 -9.09 -2.26
N TYR A 39 6.07 -9.13 -1.44
CA TYR A 39 6.07 -9.97 -0.24
C TYR A 39 5.90 -11.45 -0.59
N GLU A 40 5.02 -11.77 -1.53
CA GLU A 40 4.72 -13.13 -1.96
C GLU A 40 4.64 -13.23 -3.49
N PRO A 41 5.67 -13.79 -4.16
CA PRO A 41 5.68 -13.92 -5.62
C PRO A 41 4.60 -14.85 -6.18
N ASP A 42 4.12 -15.81 -5.39
CA ASP A 42 3.06 -16.74 -5.80
C ASP A 42 1.67 -16.07 -5.73
N SER A 43 1.05 -15.84 -6.89
CA SER A 43 -0.25 -15.19 -6.96
C SER A 43 -1.39 -16.04 -6.38
N ASP A 44 -1.22 -17.36 -6.28
CA ASP A 44 -2.23 -18.24 -5.68
C ASP A 44 -2.33 -18.05 -4.16
N ARG A 45 -1.40 -17.30 -3.57
CA ARG A 45 -1.39 -16.91 -2.16
C ARG A 45 -2.04 -15.55 -1.90
N HIS A 46 -2.47 -14.84 -2.93
CA HIS A 46 -3.06 -13.51 -2.81
C HIS A 46 -4.57 -13.58 -2.69
N GLU A 47 -5.16 -12.63 -1.95
CA GLU A 47 -6.62 -12.47 -1.84
C GLU A 47 -7.35 -13.75 -1.38
N LEU A 48 -6.77 -14.48 -0.44
CA LEU A 48 -7.32 -15.73 0.06
C LEU A 48 -8.29 -15.53 1.21
N LYS A 49 -9.39 -16.30 1.20
CA LYS A 49 -10.40 -16.25 2.26
C LYS A 49 -9.86 -16.89 3.55
N VAL A 50 -9.92 -16.15 4.66
CA VAL A 50 -9.61 -16.61 6.01
C VAL A 50 -10.81 -16.27 6.91
N GLY A 51 -11.57 -17.31 7.28
CA GLY A 51 -12.86 -17.14 7.95
C GLY A 51 -13.85 -16.37 7.09
N LYS A 52 -14.32 -15.21 7.57
CA LYS A 52 -15.25 -14.32 6.84
C LYS A 52 -14.56 -13.20 6.08
N TYR A 53 -13.24 -13.05 6.21
CA TYR A 53 -12.45 -11.99 5.59
C TYR A 53 -11.62 -12.53 4.44
N VAL A 54 -11.12 -11.63 3.59
CA VAL A 54 -10.14 -11.93 2.54
C VAL A 54 -8.82 -11.30 2.96
N ALA A 55 -7.78 -12.12 3.07
CA ALA A 55 -6.42 -11.69 3.38
C ALA A 55 -5.69 -11.24 2.11
N ASP A 56 -4.90 -10.17 2.17
CA ASP A 56 -4.15 -9.74 0.98
C ASP A 56 -3.13 -10.79 0.57
N ILE A 57 -2.42 -11.39 1.54
CA ILE A 57 -1.46 -12.49 1.35
C ILE A 57 -1.60 -13.50 2.49
N VAL A 58 -1.56 -14.79 2.14
CA VAL A 58 -1.38 -15.89 3.09
C VAL A 58 -0.09 -16.62 2.74
N GLY A 59 1.00 -16.25 3.42
CA GLY A 59 2.34 -16.79 3.19
C GLY A 59 2.71 -17.89 4.18
N GLN A 60 3.95 -18.37 4.07
CA GLN A 60 4.50 -19.36 5.01
C GLN A 60 4.66 -18.81 6.43
N ASN A 61 4.89 -17.50 6.56
CA ASN A 61 5.15 -16.83 7.84
C ASN A 61 3.90 -16.13 8.41
N GLY A 62 2.71 -16.50 7.91
CA GLY A 62 1.44 -15.96 8.37
C GLY A 62 0.76 -15.04 7.35
N ILE A 63 -0.14 -14.21 7.87
CA ILE A 63 -1.03 -13.36 7.08
C ILE A 63 -0.44 -11.96 6.97
N ILE A 64 -0.40 -11.40 5.75
CA ILE A 64 0.04 -10.03 5.52
C ILE A 64 -1.13 -9.20 4.99
N GLU A 65 -1.30 -8.01 5.57
CA GLU A 65 -2.28 -7.00 5.16
C GLU A 65 -1.57 -5.70 4.78
N ILE A 66 -1.80 -5.20 3.57
CA ILE A 66 -1.17 -3.97 3.09
C ILE A 66 -2.20 -2.84 3.18
N GLN A 67 -1.97 -1.87 4.06
CA GLN A 67 -2.91 -0.75 4.26
C GLN A 67 -2.25 0.61 4.23
N THR A 68 -2.94 1.59 3.64
CA THR A 68 -2.40 2.94 3.43
C THR A 68 -3.11 4.03 4.24
N ARG A 69 -4.21 3.68 4.93
CA ARG A 69 -5.04 4.58 5.75
C ARG A 69 -6.10 3.79 6.51
N GLN A 70 -6.74 4.43 7.49
CA GLN A 70 -7.90 3.90 8.21
C GLN A 70 -7.64 2.56 8.91
N LEU A 71 -6.46 2.43 9.54
CA LEU A 71 -6.09 1.20 10.25
C LEU A 71 -7.10 0.82 11.34
N PHE A 72 -7.81 1.79 11.92
CA PHE A 72 -8.87 1.53 12.89
C PHE A 72 -9.96 0.57 12.39
N LYS A 73 -10.21 0.49 11.07
CA LYS A 73 -11.19 -0.41 10.47
C LYS A 73 -10.71 -1.86 10.43
N MET A 74 -9.42 -2.09 10.60
CA MET A 74 -8.81 -3.41 10.52
C MET A 74 -8.91 -4.19 11.84
N LYS A 75 -9.35 -3.59 12.94
CA LYS A 75 -9.36 -4.22 14.27
C LYS A 75 -10.02 -5.60 14.30
N GLU A 76 -11.24 -5.69 13.80
CA GLU A 76 -11.98 -6.97 13.82
C GLU A 76 -11.37 -8.01 12.88
N LYS A 77 -10.80 -7.56 11.75
CA LYS A 77 -10.13 -8.43 10.79
C LYS A 77 -8.81 -8.97 11.36
N ILE A 78 -7.99 -8.10 11.94
CA ILE A 78 -6.74 -8.46 12.64
C ILE A 78 -7.03 -9.42 13.78
N LYS A 79 -8.04 -9.14 14.62
CA LYS A 79 -8.43 -10.04 15.71
C LYS A 79 -8.76 -11.45 15.20
N ALA A 80 -9.58 -11.55 14.15
CA ALA A 80 -9.95 -12.84 13.57
C ALA A 80 -8.76 -13.59 12.95
N PHE A 81 -7.79 -12.87 12.40
CA PHE A 81 -6.59 -13.49 11.83
C PHE A 81 -5.61 -13.96 12.91
N LEU A 82 -5.43 -13.18 13.98
CA LEU A 82 -4.57 -13.54 15.11
C LEU A 82 -5.04 -14.79 15.87
N GLU A 83 -6.31 -15.21 15.69
CA GLU A 83 -6.81 -16.49 16.22
C GLU A 83 -6.24 -17.72 15.49
N VAL A 84 -5.71 -17.55 14.28
CA VAL A 84 -5.29 -18.67 13.41
C VAL A 84 -3.87 -18.55 12.87
N SER A 85 -3.26 -17.36 12.90
CA SER A 85 -1.91 -17.14 12.39
C SER A 85 -1.32 -15.82 12.89
N ASP A 86 -0.01 -15.66 12.73
CA ASP A 86 0.63 -14.36 12.91
C ASP A 86 0.15 -13.39 11.82
N VAL A 87 0.06 -12.11 12.17
CA VAL A 87 -0.46 -11.04 11.31
C VAL A 87 0.56 -9.94 11.21
N THR A 88 0.99 -9.66 9.98
CA THR A 88 1.83 -8.51 9.66
C THR A 88 1.01 -7.46 8.91
N VAL A 89 0.85 -6.28 9.50
CA VAL A 89 0.28 -5.13 8.79
C VAL A 89 1.42 -4.32 8.20
N VAL A 90 1.50 -4.29 6.87
CA VAL A 90 2.43 -3.44 6.13
C VAL A 90 1.75 -2.10 5.86
N TYR A 91 2.40 -1.02 6.28
CA TYR A 91 1.95 0.35 6.09
C TYR A 91 2.90 1.12 5.17
N PRO A 92 2.59 1.26 3.87
CA PRO A 92 3.44 1.95 2.92
C PRO A 92 3.40 3.48 3.10
N VAL A 93 4.58 4.08 3.23
CA VAL A 93 4.78 5.52 3.38
C VAL A 93 5.53 6.08 2.17
N SER A 94 4.93 7.07 1.50
CA SER A 94 5.59 7.83 0.42
C SER A 94 6.62 8.82 0.98
N ALA A 95 7.81 8.34 1.34
CA ALA A 95 8.90 9.17 1.88
C ALA A 95 9.38 10.21 0.85
N ALA A 96 9.53 9.75 -0.40
CA ALA A 96 9.73 10.59 -1.57
C ALA A 96 8.54 10.41 -2.52
N LYS A 97 8.08 11.52 -3.09
CA LYS A 97 6.86 11.51 -3.90
C LYS A 97 6.99 12.40 -5.12
N TYR A 98 6.63 11.85 -6.28
CA TYR A 98 6.38 12.58 -7.50
C TYR A 98 4.88 12.66 -7.77
N VAL A 99 4.49 13.62 -8.59
CA VAL A 99 3.11 13.79 -9.05
C VAL A 99 3.11 14.03 -10.54
N SER A 100 2.25 13.31 -11.24
CA SER A 100 1.98 13.46 -12.67
C SER A 100 0.47 13.66 -12.88
N TRP A 101 0.11 14.58 -13.77
CA TRP A 101 -1.28 14.97 -14.01
C TRP A 101 -1.74 14.49 -15.37
N ARG A 102 -2.93 13.89 -15.42
CA ARG A 102 -3.61 13.59 -16.67
C ARG A 102 -4.47 14.77 -17.07
N ASP A 103 -4.31 15.22 -18.30
CA ASP A 103 -5.27 16.12 -18.95
C ASP A 103 -6.54 15.32 -19.29
N GLU A 104 -7.70 15.76 -18.78
CA GLU A 104 -8.96 15.05 -19.03
C GLU A 104 -9.41 15.11 -20.50
N SER A 105 -9.02 16.14 -21.24
CA SER A 105 -9.46 16.37 -22.62
C SER A 105 -8.62 15.63 -23.65
N THR A 106 -7.32 15.48 -23.42
CA THR A 106 -6.40 14.80 -24.34
C THR A 106 -5.96 13.42 -23.85
N GLY A 107 -6.08 13.14 -22.55
CA GLY A 107 -5.53 11.94 -21.93
C GLY A 107 -4.01 11.98 -21.73
N GLU A 108 -3.34 13.06 -22.11
CA GLU A 108 -1.90 13.21 -21.97
C GLU A 108 -1.48 13.32 -20.50
N ILE A 109 -0.34 12.70 -20.17
CA ILE A 109 0.26 12.77 -18.85
C ILE A 109 1.35 13.84 -18.85
N SER A 110 1.28 14.79 -17.91
CA SER A 110 2.31 15.80 -17.69
C SER A 110 3.64 15.15 -17.30
N GLY A 111 4.75 15.88 -17.48
CA GLY A 111 6.01 15.51 -16.85
C GLY A 111 5.89 15.38 -15.33
N ARG A 112 6.67 14.46 -14.73
CA ARG A 112 6.67 14.23 -13.28
C ARG A 112 7.34 15.37 -12.53
N ARG A 113 6.72 15.82 -11.43
CA ARG A 113 7.30 16.81 -10.52
C ARG A 113 7.46 16.27 -9.11
N LYS A 114 8.56 16.61 -8.43
CA LYS A 114 8.77 16.24 -7.03
C LYS A 114 7.83 17.02 -6.12
N SER A 115 7.11 16.32 -5.25
CA SER A 115 6.28 16.91 -4.19
C SER A 115 7.17 17.46 -3.07
N PRO A 116 6.88 18.64 -2.51
CA PRO A 116 7.61 19.16 -1.36
C PRO A 116 7.30 18.37 -0.08
N LYS A 117 6.15 17.69 -0.01
CA LYS A 117 5.78 16.87 1.15
C LYS A 117 6.74 15.68 1.29
N LYS A 118 7.44 15.65 2.42
CA LYS A 118 8.21 14.50 2.91
C LYS A 118 7.41 13.82 4.01
N CYS A 119 7.26 12.51 3.92
CA CYS A 119 6.67 11.71 5.00
C CYS A 119 7.79 10.94 5.68
N SER A 120 7.61 10.71 6.98
CA SER A 120 8.51 9.98 7.86
C SER A 120 7.77 8.78 8.46
N VAL A 121 8.51 7.94 9.18
CA VAL A 121 7.94 6.83 9.96
C VAL A 121 6.89 7.34 10.96
N TYR A 122 7.02 8.56 11.49
CA TYR A 122 6.07 9.16 12.42
C TYR A 122 4.68 9.42 11.81
N ASP A 123 4.58 9.59 10.48
CA ASP A 123 3.29 9.70 9.81
C ASP A 123 2.48 8.38 9.88
N ALA A 124 3.16 7.24 10.05
CA ALA A 124 2.51 5.94 10.29
C ALA A 124 2.05 5.78 11.75
N MET A 125 2.77 6.40 12.70
CA MET A 125 2.49 6.24 14.14
C MET A 125 1.10 6.72 14.54
N GLY A 126 0.59 7.78 13.91
CA GLY A 126 -0.77 8.27 14.17
C GLY A 126 -1.87 7.26 13.78
N GLU A 127 -1.69 6.53 12.68
CA GLU A 127 -2.59 5.46 12.27
C GLU A 127 -2.40 4.21 13.14
N LEU A 128 -1.15 3.84 13.43
CA LEU A 128 -0.80 2.71 14.28
C LEU A 128 -1.38 2.84 15.70
N TYR A 129 -1.47 4.04 16.26
CA TYR A 129 -2.10 4.27 17.57
C TYR A 129 -3.52 3.69 17.63
N SER A 130 -4.24 3.69 16.50
CA SER A 130 -5.56 3.07 16.45
C SER A 130 -5.53 1.55 16.71
N LEU A 131 -4.41 0.87 16.46
CA LEU A 131 -4.17 -0.56 16.67
C LEU A 131 -3.41 -0.87 17.97
N GLN A 132 -3.25 0.09 18.89
CA GLN A 132 -2.46 -0.07 20.12
C GLN A 132 -2.79 -1.33 20.96
N GLY A 133 -4.03 -1.82 20.89
CA GLY A 133 -4.44 -3.05 21.60
C GLY A 133 -3.77 -4.33 21.11
N PHE A 134 -3.15 -4.31 19.93
CA PHE A 134 -2.44 -5.46 19.35
C PHE A 134 -0.93 -5.39 19.49
N ILE A 135 -0.36 -4.22 19.82
CA ILE A 135 1.10 -3.98 19.86
C ILE A 135 1.84 -4.96 20.79
N SER A 136 1.21 -5.41 21.87
CA SER A 136 1.80 -6.38 22.81
C SER A 136 1.49 -7.84 22.48
N HIS A 137 0.72 -8.10 21.42
CA HIS A 137 0.38 -9.46 21.01
C HIS A 137 1.58 -10.09 20.29
N PRO A 138 2.06 -11.28 20.69
CA PRO A 138 3.29 -11.86 20.14
C PRO A 138 3.20 -12.15 18.63
N GLY A 139 2.01 -12.50 18.14
CA GLY A 139 1.77 -12.74 16.71
C GLY A 139 1.38 -11.50 15.90
N PHE A 140 1.42 -10.29 16.47
CA PHE A 140 1.14 -9.06 15.71
C PHE A 140 2.43 -8.34 15.37
N HIS A 141 2.59 -8.00 14.09
CA HIS A 141 3.72 -7.27 13.57
C HIS A 141 3.23 -6.07 12.76
N PHE A 142 3.95 -4.97 12.86
CA PHE A 142 3.69 -3.77 12.08
C PHE A 142 4.94 -3.37 11.32
N VAL A 143 4.81 -3.20 10.01
CA VAL A 143 5.92 -2.85 9.14
C VAL A 143 5.65 -1.49 8.53
N VAL A 144 6.54 -0.52 8.74
CA VAL A 144 6.51 0.76 8.03
C VAL A 144 7.43 0.65 6.82
N LEU A 145 6.83 0.67 5.63
CA LEU A 145 7.55 0.50 4.36
C LEU A 145 7.75 1.87 3.70
N MET A 146 8.96 2.40 3.77
CA MET A 146 9.30 3.69 3.19
C MET A 146 9.60 3.53 1.69
N LEU A 147 8.88 4.28 0.87
CA LEU A 147 8.91 4.18 -0.59
C LEU A 147 9.16 5.54 -1.26
N GLU A 148 9.84 5.50 -2.40
CA GLU A 148 9.68 6.52 -3.42
C GLU A 148 8.46 6.15 -4.27
N THR A 149 7.58 7.11 -4.53
CA THR A 149 6.31 6.86 -5.22
C THR A 149 5.99 7.94 -6.24
N GLU A 150 5.14 7.63 -7.20
CA GLU A 150 4.54 8.59 -8.12
C GLU A 150 3.00 8.50 -8.04
N ASP A 151 2.37 9.60 -7.65
CA ASP A 151 0.91 9.73 -7.66
C ASP A 151 0.46 10.24 -9.04
N TYR A 152 -0.39 9.48 -9.72
CA TYR A 152 -1.06 9.89 -10.95
C TYR A 152 -2.44 10.46 -10.62
N LYS A 153 -2.68 11.70 -11.06
CA LYS A 153 -3.85 12.48 -10.67
C LYS A 153 -4.59 13.07 -11.85
N ASP A 154 -5.90 13.24 -11.69
CA ASP A 154 -6.75 13.98 -12.59
C ASP A 154 -7.58 15.01 -11.82
N PHE A 155 -8.05 16.03 -12.54
CA PHE A 155 -9.02 17.00 -12.05
C PHE A 155 -10.39 16.55 -12.51
N ARG A 156 -11.30 16.20 -11.59
CA ARG A 156 -12.64 15.76 -11.96
C ARG A 156 -13.68 16.74 -11.46
N LEU A 157 -14.64 17.10 -12.30
CA LEU A 157 -15.80 17.87 -11.85
C LEU A 157 -16.72 16.98 -10.99
N ASN A 158 -16.91 17.36 -9.73
CA ASN A 158 -17.92 16.74 -8.88
C ASN A 158 -19.31 17.20 -9.34
N LYS A 159 -20.13 16.27 -9.82
CA LYS A 159 -21.47 16.55 -10.35
C LYS A 159 -22.44 17.13 -9.30
N HIS A 160 -22.24 16.83 -8.02
CA HIS A 160 -23.10 17.29 -6.93
C HIS A 160 -22.70 18.68 -6.43
N SER A 161 -21.42 18.84 -6.09
CA SER A 161 -20.91 20.12 -5.55
C SER A 161 -20.61 21.15 -6.64
N LYS A 162 -20.56 20.73 -7.91
CA LYS A 162 -20.11 21.51 -9.07
C LYS A 162 -18.68 22.06 -8.92
N LYS A 163 -17.88 21.49 -8.02
CA LYS A 163 -16.48 21.87 -7.78
C LYS A 163 -15.55 20.89 -8.47
N THR A 164 -14.45 21.40 -8.99
CA THR A 164 -13.34 20.56 -9.48
C THR A 164 -12.58 19.98 -8.29
N GLU A 165 -12.45 18.66 -8.27
CA GLU A 165 -11.77 17.90 -7.22
C GLU A 165 -10.55 17.21 -7.78
N VAL A 166 -9.47 17.18 -7.00
CA VAL A 166 -8.28 16.41 -7.33
C VAL A 166 -8.52 14.97 -6.94
N ARG A 167 -8.45 14.05 -7.90
CA ARG A 167 -8.48 12.61 -7.64
C ARG A 167 -7.11 12.03 -7.96
N ARG A 168 -6.63 11.15 -7.09
CA ARG A 168 -5.53 10.24 -7.40
C ARG A 168 -6.15 8.97 -7.94
N PHE A 169 -5.92 8.67 -9.20
CA PHE A 169 -6.43 7.45 -9.82
C PHE A 169 -5.44 6.30 -9.68
N ASP A 170 -4.15 6.57 -9.54
CA ASP A 170 -3.16 5.53 -9.25
C ASP A 170 -1.95 6.03 -8.44
N ARG A 171 -1.22 5.10 -7.84
CA ARG A 171 0.08 5.30 -7.20
C ARG A 171 1.01 4.17 -7.59
N ILE A 172 2.13 4.52 -8.22
CA ILE A 172 3.19 3.57 -8.57
C ILE A 172 4.33 3.68 -7.57
N PRO A 173 4.79 2.59 -6.95
CA PRO A 173 5.99 2.60 -6.12
C PRO A 173 7.21 2.49 -7.03
N LEU A 174 8.10 3.49 -6.97
CA LEU A 174 9.27 3.59 -7.84
C LEU A 174 10.49 2.93 -7.22
N LYS A 175 10.64 3.01 -5.90
CA LYS A 175 11.82 2.50 -5.19
C LYS A 175 11.49 2.13 -3.75
N LEU A 176 12.03 1.00 -3.30
CA LEU A 176 12.10 0.63 -1.89
C LEU A 176 13.22 1.41 -1.20
N LEU A 177 12.90 2.13 -0.12
CA LEU A 177 13.86 2.99 0.59
C LEU A 177 14.29 2.38 1.93
N SER A 178 13.33 2.02 2.78
CA SER A 178 13.58 1.32 4.04
C SER A 178 12.36 0.51 4.47
N GLU A 179 12.57 -0.46 5.35
CA GLU A 179 11.54 -1.27 5.98
C GLU A 179 11.84 -1.33 7.48
N GLU A 180 10.94 -0.80 8.29
CA GLU A 180 11.08 -0.73 9.74
C GLU A 180 10.06 -1.68 10.37
N LEU A 181 10.52 -2.70 11.08
CA LEU A 181 9.68 -3.66 11.78
C LEU A 181 9.46 -3.23 13.23
N PHE A 182 8.20 -3.19 13.63
CA PHE A 182 7.77 -2.97 15.00
C PHE A 182 7.08 -4.24 15.50
N SER A 183 7.68 -4.88 16.49
CA SER A 183 7.30 -6.23 16.94
C SER A 183 7.11 -6.34 18.45
N CYS A 184 7.65 -5.39 19.22
CA CYS A 184 7.50 -5.38 20.66
C CYS A 184 7.24 -3.97 21.18
N LYS A 185 6.63 -3.85 22.35
CA LYS A 185 6.27 -2.56 22.97
C LYS A 185 7.45 -1.57 23.05
N ALA A 186 8.68 -2.06 23.17
CA ALA A 186 9.87 -1.22 23.23
C ALA A 186 10.20 -0.52 21.89
N ASP A 187 9.78 -1.08 20.75
CA ASP A 187 10.02 -0.50 19.42
C ASP A 187 9.19 0.77 19.18
N TYR A 188 8.18 1.02 20.03
CA TYR A 188 7.21 2.11 19.88
C TYR A 188 7.47 3.30 20.85
N GLY A 189 8.54 3.24 21.64
CA GLY A 189 8.86 4.17 22.74
C GLY A 189 10.03 5.11 22.46
#